data_AF-A0A7J6GKR3-F1
#
_entry.id   AF-A0A7J6GKR3-F1
#
_cell.length_a   1.000
_cell.length_b   1.000
_cell.length_c   1.000
_cell.angle_alpha   90.00
_cell.angle_beta   90.00
_cell.angle_gamma   90.00
#
_symmetry.space_group_name_H-M   'P 1'
#
loop_
_entity.id
_entity.type
_entity.pdbx_description
1 polymer ?
#
loop_
_entity_poly.entity_id
_entity_poly.type
_entity_poly.pdbx_seq_one_letter_code
_entity_poly.pdbx_strand_id
1 'polypeptide(L)'
;MEVDTTVLGLSKEEVEKKPYIASMGVYVFKKEILLNLLSVIEHSVVGIRSRINSNVHLKDTVMLGADFYETESEVASLFAEGGVPIGIGENTKIKECIIDKNGRIGKNVIIANSEGVQEADRSTEGFYIRSGVTVVLKNSVIKDGTVI
;
A
#
# COMPACT_ATOMS: atom_id res chain seq x y z
N MET A 1 -3.39 9.24 -12.60
CA MET A 1 -3.43 9.53 -14.05
C MET A 1 -4.46 10.60 -14.24
N GLU A 2 -4.07 11.75 -14.75
CA GLU A 2 -4.99 12.84 -15.09
C GLU A 2 -5.92 12.38 -16.22
N VAL A 3 -7.20 12.69 -16.12
CA VAL A 3 -8.22 12.24 -17.08
C VAL A 3 -9.06 13.44 -17.48
N ASP A 4 -9.36 13.55 -18.78
CA ASP A 4 -10.29 14.56 -19.25
C ASP A 4 -11.69 14.26 -18.71
N THR A 5 -12.06 14.92 -17.61
CA THR A 5 -13.33 14.71 -16.94
C THR A 5 -14.49 15.48 -17.59
N THR A 6 -14.24 16.27 -18.65
CA THR A 6 -15.32 16.92 -19.41
C THR A 6 -16.23 15.90 -20.09
N VAL A 7 -15.69 14.73 -20.42
CA VAL A 7 -16.46 13.58 -20.95
C VAL A 7 -17.49 13.04 -19.94
N LEU A 8 -17.34 13.38 -18.66
CA LEU A 8 -18.26 13.01 -17.58
C LEU A 8 -19.24 14.13 -17.21
N GLY A 9 -19.26 15.23 -17.97
CA GLY A 9 -20.21 16.34 -17.78
C GLY A 9 -19.77 17.43 -16.79
N LEU A 10 -18.50 17.45 -16.36
CA LEU A 10 -17.94 18.52 -15.52
C LEU A 10 -17.64 19.78 -16.36
N SER A 11 -17.83 20.95 -15.76
CA SER A 11 -17.49 22.22 -16.38
C SER A 11 -15.96 22.44 -16.43
N LYS A 12 -15.48 23.29 -17.33
CA LYS A 12 -14.03 23.55 -17.50
C LYS A 12 -13.37 24.05 -16.20
N GLU A 13 -14.06 24.87 -15.41
CA GLU A 13 -13.56 25.34 -14.11
C GLU A 13 -13.44 24.23 -13.06
N GLU A 14 -14.28 23.21 -13.13
CA GLU A 14 -14.24 22.08 -12.19
C GLU A 14 -13.14 21.07 -12.55
N VAL A 15 -12.85 20.92 -13.84
CA VAL A 15 -11.80 20.02 -14.34
C VAL A 15 -10.41 20.46 -13.86
N GLU A 16 -10.11 21.77 -13.94
CA GLU A 16 -8.84 22.31 -13.43
C GLU A 16 -8.63 22.06 -11.94
N LYS A 17 -9.73 21.96 -11.17
CA LYS A 17 -9.69 21.73 -9.72
C LYS A 17 -9.73 20.24 -9.36
N LYS A 18 -10.20 19.37 -10.24
CA LYS A 18 -10.43 17.94 -9.99
C LYS A 18 -10.03 17.07 -11.20
N PRO A 19 -8.75 17.07 -11.60
CA PRO A 19 -8.29 16.38 -12.82
C PRO A 19 -8.21 14.84 -12.68
N TYR A 20 -8.80 14.27 -11.62
CA TYR A 20 -8.66 12.85 -11.29
C TYR A 20 -10.02 12.19 -11.08
N ILE A 21 -10.19 11.00 -11.67
CA ILE A 21 -11.37 10.16 -11.48
C ILE A 21 -11.04 9.05 -10.48
N ALA A 22 -11.86 8.91 -9.45
CA ALA A 22 -11.89 7.71 -8.62
C ALA A 22 -13.00 6.76 -9.13
N SER A 23 -12.79 5.45 -8.98
CA SER A 23 -13.74 4.40 -9.41
C SER A 23 -15.16 4.64 -8.85
N MET A 24 -16.18 4.35 -9.65
CA MET A 24 -17.60 4.37 -9.25
C MET A 24 -17.88 3.26 -8.22
N GLY A 25 -17.61 3.55 -6.95
CA GLY A 25 -17.97 2.71 -5.82
C GLY A 25 -18.52 3.56 -4.69
N VAL A 26 -19.49 3.03 -3.94
CA VAL A 26 -19.86 3.61 -2.65
C VAL A 26 -18.85 3.11 -1.64
N TYR A 27 -18.05 4.02 -1.10
CA TYR A 27 -17.09 3.71 -0.06
C TYR A 27 -17.60 4.22 1.28
N VAL A 28 -17.80 3.30 2.23
CA VAL A 28 -18.23 3.65 3.59
C VAL A 28 -17.01 3.62 4.49
N PHE A 29 -16.62 4.80 4.99
CA PHE A 29 -15.52 4.94 5.95
C PHE A 29 -16.00 5.69 7.18
N LYS A 30 -15.46 5.35 8.36
CA LYS A 30 -15.53 6.27 9.50
C LYS A 30 -14.67 7.50 9.15
N LYS A 31 -15.25 8.70 9.23
CA LYS A 31 -14.59 9.96 8.84
C LYS A 31 -13.20 10.11 9.48
N GLU A 32 -13.08 9.81 10.76
CA GLU A 32 -11.82 9.90 11.50
C GLU A 32 -10.76 8.94 10.94
N ILE A 33 -11.17 7.71 10.58
CA ILE A 33 -10.28 6.73 9.95
C ILE A 33 -9.83 7.22 8.57
N LEU A 34 -10.74 7.79 7.77
CA LEU A 34 -10.40 8.34 6.46
C LEU A 34 -9.42 9.50 6.59
N LEU A 35 -9.64 10.44 7.51
CA LEU A 35 -8.76 11.58 7.74
C LEU A 35 -7.38 11.14 8.23
N ASN A 36 -7.32 10.16 9.14
CA ASN A 36 -6.05 9.58 9.58
C ASN A 36 -5.32 8.92 8.40
N LEU A 37 -6.03 8.15 7.57
CA LEU A 37 -5.46 7.51 6.38
C LEU A 37 -4.89 8.55 5.40
N LEU A 38 -5.61 9.65 5.16
CA LEU A 38 -5.17 10.74 4.28
C LEU A 38 -3.95 11.50 4.83
N SER A 39 -3.73 11.49 6.15
CA SER A 39 -2.57 12.16 6.77
C SER A 39 -1.26 11.37 6.66
N VAL A 40 -1.34 10.05 6.43
CA VAL A 40 -0.18 9.15 6.46
C VAL A 40 0.20 8.57 5.10
N ILE A 41 -0.57 8.88 4.05
CA ILE A 41 -0.35 8.42 2.67
C ILE A 41 -0.08 9.62 1.78
N GLU A 42 1.17 9.79 1.35
CA GLU A 42 1.65 10.91 0.54
C GLU A 42 2.07 10.40 -0.85
N HIS A 43 1.54 11.01 -1.92
CA HIS A 43 1.94 10.68 -3.31
C HIS A 43 1.94 9.17 -3.59
N SER A 44 0.86 8.50 -3.16
CA SER A 44 0.74 7.05 -3.19
C SER A 44 -0.57 6.59 -3.82
N VAL A 45 -0.54 5.39 -4.39
CA VAL A 45 -1.73 4.72 -4.92
C VAL A 45 -2.06 3.52 -4.03
N VAL A 46 -3.29 3.48 -3.53
CA VAL A 46 -3.80 2.37 -2.71
C VAL A 46 -4.84 1.59 -3.51
N GLY A 47 -4.50 0.35 -3.83
CA GLY A 47 -5.34 -0.57 -4.59
C GLY A 47 -6.52 -1.11 -3.78
N ILE A 48 -7.41 -1.80 -4.47
CA ILE A 48 -8.63 -2.36 -3.87
C ILE A 48 -8.30 -3.42 -2.81
N ARG A 49 -9.17 -3.53 -1.80
CA ARG A 49 -9.04 -4.50 -0.70
C ARG A 49 -7.72 -4.40 0.09
N SER A 50 -7.03 -3.27 -0.02
CA SER A 50 -5.84 -3.00 0.77
C SER A 50 -6.18 -2.91 2.25
N ARG A 51 -5.38 -3.56 3.09
CA ARG A 51 -5.43 -3.41 4.55
C ARG A 51 -4.19 -2.67 5.01
N ILE A 52 -4.40 -1.53 5.67
CA ILE A 52 -3.33 -0.68 6.21
C ILE A 52 -3.65 -0.48 7.69
N ASN A 53 -2.78 -0.96 8.58
CA ASN A 53 -2.97 -0.84 10.02
C ASN A 53 -2.50 0.52 10.55
N SER A 54 -2.65 0.72 11.87
CA SER A 54 -2.33 1.97 12.55
C SER A 54 -0.86 2.39 12.38
N ASN A 55 -0.63 3.70 12.32
CA ASN A 55 0.70 4.33 12.26
C ASN A 55 1.57 3.92 11.04
N VAL A 56 0.94 3.42 9.98
CA VAL A 56 1.64 3.15 8.71
C VAL A 56 1.85 4.46 7.96
N HIS A 57 3.06 4.69 7.45
CA HIS A 57 3.37 5.82 6.58
C HIS A 57 3.73 5.31 5.19
N LEU A 58 3.00 5.75 4.16
CA LEU A 58 3.28 5.44 2.76
C LEU A 58 3.69 6.72 2.05
N LYS A 59 4.82 6.68 1.35
CA LYS A 59 5.29 7.78 0.51
C LYS A 59 5.78 7.25 -0.82
N ASP A 60 5.44 7.89 -1.93
CA ASP A 60 5.94 7.52 -3.27
C ASP A 60 5.74 6.01 -3.58
N THR A 61 4.62 5.45 -3.11
CA THR A 61 4.39 4.00 -3.05
C THR A 61 3.12 3.60 -3.79
N VAL A 62 3.19 2.49 -4.54
CA VAL A 62 2.03 1.86 -5.20
C VAL A 62 1.73 0.53 -4.52
N MET A 63 0.58 0.44 -3.85
CA MET A 63 0.07 -0.82 -3.32
C MET A 63 -1.03 -1.35 -4.25
N LEU A 64 -0.82 -2.52 -4.86
CA LEU A 64 -1.78 -3.14 -5.78
C LEU A 64 -3.02 -3.70 -5.07
N GLY A 65 -2.93 -3.95 -3.76
CA GLY A 65 -4.04 -4.38 -2.91
C GLY A 65 -4.14 -5.89 -2.77
N ALA A 66 -5.37 -6.42 -2.71
CA ALA A 66 -5.59 -7.85 -2.48
C ALA A 66 -6.70 -8.44 -3.36
N ASP A 67 -6.56 -9.74 -3.63
CA ASP A 67 -7.56 -10.51 -4.37
C ASP A 67 -8.77 -10.87 -3.49
N PHE A 68 -8.58 -10.98 -2.18
CA PHE A 68 -9.61 -11.34 -1.18
C PHE A 68 -9.34 -10.66 0.18
N TYR A 69 -10.33 -10.69 1.07
CA TYR A 69 -10.18 -10.29 2.47
C TYR A 69 -9.93 -11.51 3.35
N GLU A 70 -9.07 -11.36 4.35
CA GLU A 70 -8.96 -12.33 5.45
C GLU A 70 -9.97 -11.97 6.53
N THR A 71 -10.68 -12.98 7.04
CA THR A 71 -11.59 -12.86 8.18
C THR A 71 -10.82 -12.61 9.47
N GLU A 72 -11.49 -12.05 10.48
CA GLU A 72 -10.88 -11.84 11.80
C GLU A 72 -10.36 -13.13 12.43
N SER A 73 -11.05 -14.26 12.21
CA SER A 73 -10.64 -15.59 12.68
C SER A 73 -9.35 -16.05 12.01
N GLU A 74 -9.25 -15.93 10.68
CA GLU A 74 -8.03 -16.28 9.94
C GLU A 74 -6.83 -15.43 10.37
N VAL A 75 -7.07 -14.13 10.55
CA VAL A 75 -6.06 -13.17 11.04
C VAL A 75 -5.59 -13.55 12.45
N ALA A 76 -6.51 -13.89 13.35
CA ALA A 76 -6.18 -14.30 14.71
C ALA A 76 -5.38 -15.60 14.74
N SER A 77 -5.77 -16.59 13.94
CA SER A 77 -5.04 -17.86 13.80
C SER A 77 -3.63 -17.64 13.26
N LEU A 78 -3.48 -16.81 12.22
CA LEU A 78 -2.16 -16.46 11.68
C LEU A 78 -1.28 -15.81 12.75
N PHE A 79 -1.81 -14.86 13.53
CA PHE A 79 -1.04 -14.25 14.60
C PHE A 79 -0.64 -15.27 15.69
N ALA A 80 -1.51 -16.21 16.03
CA ALA A 80 -1.20 -17.27 17.00
C ALA A 80 -0.06 -18.18 16.53
N GLU A 81 0.05 -18.37 15.21
CA GLU A 81 1.13 -19.15 14.57
C GLU A 81 2.38 -18.31 14.25
N GLY A 82 2.40 -17.02 14.60
CA GLY A 82 3.49 -16.10 14.28
C GLY A 82 3.54 -15.66 12.81
N GLY A 83 2.46 -15.86 12.07
CA GLY A 83 2.27 -15.41 10.69
C GLY A 83 1.92 -13.93 10.56
N VAL A 84 2.05 -13.41 9.33
CA VAL A 84 1.74 -12.02 8.97
C VAL A 84 0.49 -12.00 8.08
N PRO A 85 -0.59 -11.31 8.47
CA PRO A 85 -1.78 -11.12 7.62
C PRO A 85 -1.50 -10.34 6.32
N ILE A 86 -2.41 -10.44 5.35
CA ILE A 86 -2.37 -9.63 4.13
C ILE A 86 -2.50 -8.15 4.49
N GLY A 87 -1.68 -7.32 3.84
CA GLY A 87 -1.65 -5.89 4.03
C GLY A 87 -0.39 -5.43 4.76
N ILE A 88 -0.51 -4.27 5.42
CA ILE A 88 0.62 -3.59 6.06
C ILE A 88 0.42 -3.54 7.56
N GLY A 89 1.34 -4.17 8.30
CA GLY A 89 1.38 -4.20 9.76
C GLY A 89 1.61 -2.83 10.39
N GLU A 90 1.34 -2.75 11.69
CA GLU A 90 1.42 -1.50 12.46
C GLU A 90 2.82 -0.91 12.50
N ASN A 91 2.89 0.42 12.64
CA ASN A 91 4.14 1.19 12.83
C ASN A 91 5.17 1.02 11.68
N THR A 92 4.69 0.68 10.48
CA THR A 92 5.53 0.42 9.32
C THR A 92 5.69 1.67 8.44
N LYS A 93 6.88 1.90 7.90
CA LYS A 93 7.19 3.05 7.03
C LYS A 93 7.68 2.56 5.67
N ILE A 94 7.06 3.00 4.60
CA ILE A 94 7.37 2.55 3.24
C ILE A 94 7.52 3.77 2.34
N LYS A 95 8.65 3.83 1.64
CA LYS A 95 8.99 4.86 0.66
C LYS A 95 9.48 4.20 -0.63
N GLU A 96 9.11 4.76 -1.78
CA GLU A 96 9.62 4.35 -3.11
C GLU A 96 9.51 2.84 -3.35
N CYS A 97 8.29 2.33 -3.19
CA CYS A 97 8.01 0.91 -3.20
C CYS A 97 6.79 0.57 -4.07
N ILE A 98 6.82 -0.60 -4.70
CA ILE A 98 5.66 -1.26 -5.27
C ILE A 98 5.36 -2.49 -4.41
N ILE A 99 4.13 -2.59 -3.93
CA ILE A 99 3.65 -3.73 -3.16
C ILE A 99 2.65 -4.48 -4.02
N ASP A 100 3.04 -5.67 -4.50
CA ASP A 100 2.18 -6.51 -5.33
C ASP A 100 1.04 -7.16 -4.50
N LYS A 101 0.11 -7.78 -5.21
CA LYS A 101 -1.12 -8.32 -4.65
C LYS A 101 -0.84 -9.30 -3.52
N ASN A 102 -1.64 -9.19 -2.47
CA ASN A 102 -1.59 -10.08 -1.31
C ASN A 102 -0.23 -10.05 -0.57
N GLY A 103 0.56 -8.98 -0.73
CA GLY A 103 1.76 -8.76 0.07
C GLY A 103 1.43 -8.71 1.56
N ARG A 104 2.27 -9.36 2.37
CA ARG A 104 2.14 -9.48 3.83
C ARG A 104 3.31 -8.75 4.47
N ILE A 105 3.14 -7.48 4.79
CA ILE A 105 4.18 -6.67 5.43
C ILE A 105 3.96 -6.70 6.94
N GLY A 106 4.98 -7.12 7.68
CA GLY A 106 4.99 -7.20 9.12
C GLY A 106 4.88 -5.85 9.84
N LYS A 107 4.93 -5.91 11.16
CA LYS A 107 4.95 -4.76 12.05
C LYS A 107 6.36 -4.16 12.15
N ASN A 108 6.45 -2.86 12.37
CA ASN A 108 7.72 -2.14 12.55
C ASN A 108 8.70 -2.32 11.38
N VAL A 109 8.18 -2.51 10.16
CA VAL A 109 8.99 -2.65 8.95
C VAL A 109 9.39 -1.28 8.43
N ILE A 110 10.60 -1.16 7.89
CA ILE A 110 11.06 0.03 7.17
C ILE A 110 11.49 -0.40 5.78
N ILE A 111 10.85 0.18 4.75
CA ILE A 111 11.26 0.03 3.35
C ILE A 111 11.59 1.43 2.86
N ALA A 112 12.87 1.72 2.66
CA ALA A 112 13.34 3.02 2.20
C ALA A 112 14.52 2.93 1.23
N ASN A 113 15.18 1.76 1.10
CA ASN A 113 16.38 1.58 0.28
C ASN A 113 17.41 2.68 0.57
N SER A 114 17.73 2.88 1.85
CA SER A 114 18.52 4.03 2.31
C SER A 114 19.95 4.04 1.75
N GLU A 115 20.43 2.88 1.30
CA GLU A 115 21.72 2.72 0.63
C GLU A 115 21.69 3.10 -0.87
N GLY A 116 20.51 3.39 -1.43
CA GLY A 116 20.37 3.79 -2.84
C GLY A 116 20.68 2.67 -3.83
N VAL A 117 20.45 1.41 -3.44
CA VAL A 117 20.71 0.24 -4.28
C VAL A 117 19.90 0.35 -5.55
N GLN A 118 20.53 0.21 -6.72
CA GLN A 118 19.84 0.33 -8.01
C GLN A 118 19.21 -0.99 -8.44
N GLU A 119 19.94 -2.08 -8.25
CA GLU A 119 19.56 -3.41 -8.71
C GLU A 119 19.92 -4.46 -7.65
N ALA A 120 18.93 -5.24 -7.20
CA ALA A 120 19.16 -6.37 -6.32
C ALA A 120 18.12 -7.48 -6.59
N ASP A 121 18.57 -8.73 -6.59
CA ASP A 121 17.67 -9.88 -6.48
C ASP A 121 17.72 -10.39 -5.04
N ARG A 122 16.56 -10.30 -4.37
CA ARG A 122 16.30 -10.76 -3.00
C ARG A 122 14.99 -11.54 -2.98
N SER A 123 14.65 -12.20 -4.09
CA SER A 123 13.36 -12.86 -4.28
C SER A 123 13.05 -13.92 -3.21
N THR A 124 14.09 -14.55 -2.66
CA THR A 124 14.00 -15.48 -1.50
C THR A 124 13.57 -14.80 -0.20
N GLU A 125 13.77 -13.49 -0.09
CA GLU A 125 13.36 -12.64 1.03
C GLU A 125 12.04 -11.91 0.72
N GLY A 126 11.43 -12.17 -0.44
CA GLY A 126 10.13 -11.63 -0.82
C GLY A 126 10.15 -10.32 -1.59
N PHE A 127 11.32 -9.80 -1.97
CA PHE A 127 11.40 -8.57 -2.76
C PHE A 127 12.54 -8.56 -3.78
N TYR A 128 12.55 -7.59 -4.69
CA TYR A 128 13.74 -7.22 -5.46
C TYR A 128 13.85 -5.71 -5.52
N ILE A 129 14.99 -5.19 -5.99
CA ILE A 129 15.13 -3.75 -6.27
C ILE A 129 15.45 -3.59 -7.75
N ARG A 130 14.69 -2.74 -8.44
CA ARG A 130 14.86 -2.41 -9.87
C ARG A 130 14.81 -0.91 -10.04
N SER A 131 15.83 -0.33 -10.66
CA SER A 131 15.95 1.13 -10.85
C SER A 131 15.74 1.93 -9.55
N GLY A 132 16.24 1.42 -8.42
CA GLY A 132 16.10 2.05 -7.11
C GLY A 132 14.77 1.81 -6.38
N VAL A 133 13.78 1.22 -7.05
CA VAL A 133 12.43 0.99 -6.49
C VAL A 133 12.34 -0.40 -5.86
N THR A 134 11.83 -0.46 -4.62
CA THR A 134 11.63 -1.74 -3.93
C THR A 134 10.37 -2.45 -4.41
N VAL A 135 10.59 -3.62 -5.00
CA VAL A 135 9.74 -4.70 -5.50
C VAL A 135 9.14 -5.71 -4.54
N VAL A 136 8.12 -5.44 -3.69
CA VAL A 136 7.55 -6.53 -2.86
C VAL A 136 6.71 -7.47 -3.74
N LEU A 137 7.06 -8.76 -3.73
CA LEU A 137 6.49 -9.78 -4.61
C LEU A 137 5.08 -10.20 -4.21
N LYS A 138 4.30 -10.67 -5.19
CA LYS A 138 2.96 -11.23 -4.96
C LYS A 138 3.00 -12.36 -3.93
N ASN A 139 2.06 -12.33 -2.98
CA ASN A 139 1.95 -13.32 -1.88
C ASN A 139 3.18 -13.43 -0.96
N SER A 140 4.17 -12.54 -1.08
CA SER A 140 5.37 -12.60 -0.26
C SER A 140 5.13 -12.06 1.15
N VAL A 141 6.04 -12.43 2.06
CA VAL A 141 6.03 -12.00 3.46
C VAL A 141 7.31 -11.22 3.74
N ILE A 142 7.16 -9.96 4.16
CA ILE A 142 8.23 -9.19 4.79
C ILE A 142 8.02 -9.27 6.29
N LYS A 143 8.98 -9.85 7.01
CA LYS A 143 8.84 -10.16 8.44
C LYS A 143 8.85 -8.90 9.31
N ASP A 144 8.30 -9.02 10.51
CA ASP A 144 8.34 -7.96 11.52
C ASP A 144 9.77 -7.42 11.75
N GLY A 145 9.90 -6.11 11.86
CA GLY A 145 11.17 -5.44 12.13
C GLY A 145 12.16 -5.39 10.96
N THR A 146 11.81 -5.91 9.78
CA THR A 146 12.71 -5.90 8.60
C THR A 146 13.01 -4.46 8.15
N VAL A 147 14.26 -4.20 7.78
CA VAL A 147 14.72 -2.93 7.21
C VAL A 147 15.30 -3.20 5.81
N ILE A 148 14.76 -2.52 4.79
CA ILE A 148 15.13 -2.61 3.38
C ILE A 148 15.57 -1.24 2.87
#